data_AF-A0A7W7S776-F1
#
_entry.id   AF-A0A7W7S776-F1
#
_cell.length_a   1.000
_cell.length_b   1.000
_cell.length_c   1.000
_cell.angle_alpha   90.00
_cell.angle_beta   90.00
_cell.angle_gamma   90.00
#
_symmetry.space_group_name_H-M   'P 1'
#
loop_
_entity.id
_entity.type
_entity.pdbx_description
1 polymer ?
#
loop_
_entity_poly.entity_id
_entity_poly.type
_entity_poly.pdbx_seq_one_letter_code
_entity_poly.pdbx_strand_id
1 'polypeptide(L)'
;MSDTWNRRLAAAAVALMWWYEGFWCKVFPGRADQRAIVEGVPLLPAGAVTPLLVAIGLAEVALGVWVLTRRRPYAAAAVQTALVAGFNTGGLLFGAEHIPEPGRLVVQDVAFLALIWLFAGRSAEARPAPAAAREAVATA
;
A
#
# COMPACT_ATOMS: atom_id res chain seq x y z
N MET A 1 -6.04 21.40 16.78
CA MET A 1 -6.44 21.22 15.36
C MET A 1 -5.37 20.49 14.53
N SER A 2 -4.08 20.57 14.89
CA SER A 2 -2.94 19.97 14.16
C SER A 2 -2.96 18.44 14.02
N ASP A 3 -3.25 17.67 15.06
CA ASP A 3 -3.10 16.20 15.02
C ASP A 3 -4.09 15.47 14.11
N THR A 4 -5.35 15.93 14.09
CA THR A 4 -6.35 15.36 13.19
C THR A 4 -6.05 15.71 11.74
N TRP A 5 -5.55 16.92 11.49
CA TRP A 5 -5.09 17.35 10.18
C TRP A 5 -3.91 16.50 9.69
N ASN A 6 -2.87 16.35 10.51
CA ASN A 6 -1.69 15.55 10.19
C ASN A 6 -2.03 14.09 9.89
N ARG A 7 -2.96 13.49 10.64
CA ARG A 7 -3.44 12.12 10.37
C ARG A 7 -4.20 12.01 9.04
N ARG A 8 -5.03 13.00 8.71
CA ARG A 8 -5.75 13.02 7.43
C ARG A 8 -4.79 13.18 6.25
N LEU A 9 -3.77 14.03 6.40
CA LEU A 9 -2.72 14.19 5.40
C LEU A 9 -1.92 12.91 5.19
N ALA A 10 -1.51 12.23 6.28
CA ALA A 10 -0.83 10.95 6.17
C ALA A 10 -1.70 9.89 5.47
N ALA A 11 -2.98 9.78 5.84
CA ALA A 11 -3.91 8.88 5.17
C ALA A 11 -4.07 9.20 3.68
N ALA A 12 -4.19 10.49 3.34
CA ALA A 12 -4.33 10.95 1.97
C ALA A 12 -3.06 10.68 1.15
N ALA A 13 -1.87 10.90 1.72
CA ALA A 13 -0.60 10.62 1.07
C ALA A 13 -0.46 9.12 0.75
N VAL A 14 -0.76 8.26 1.72
CA VAL A 14 -0.72 6.81 1.52
C VAL A 14 -1.77 6.36 0.50
N ALA A 15 -3.00 6.87 0.59
CA ALA A 15 -4.05 6.53 -0.36
C ALA A 15 -3.74 7.02 -1.79
N LEU A 16 -3.15 8.21 -1.93
CA LEU A 16 -2.74 8.76 -3.21
C LEU A 16 -1.62 7.94 -3.84
N MET A 17 -0.67 7.45 -3.04
CA MET A 17 0.37 6.54 -3.52
C MET A 17 -0.24 5.26 -4.11
N TRP A 18 -1.16 4.61 -3.40
CA TRP A 18 -1.85 3.42 -3.91
C TRP A 18 -2.74 3.71 -5.12
N TRP A 19 -3.36 4.89 -5.17
CA TRP A 19 -4.10 5.31 -6.36
C TRP A 19 -3.17 5.50 -7.56
N TYR A 20 -2.00 6.13 -7.37
CA TYR A 20 -1.02 6.33 -8.42
C TYR A 20 -0.44 5.00 -8.91
N GLU A 21 0.02 4.14 -8.02
CA GLU A 21 0.57 2.83 -8.40
C GLU A 21 -0.48 1.91 -8.99
N GLY A 22 -1.71 1.95 -8.49
CA GLY A 22 -2.78 1.08 -8.95
C GLY A 22 -3.49 1.57 -10.18
N PHE A 23 -4.18 2.71 -10.05
CA PHE A 23 -4.98 3.24 -11.14
C PHE A 23 -4.07 3.74 -12.28
N TRP A 24 -3.18 4.68 -11.99
CA TRP A 24 -2.39 5.33 -13.04
C TRP A 24 -1.37 4.39 -13.68
N CYS A 25 -0.60 3.66 -12.86
CA CYS A 25 0.48 2.82 -13.37
C CYS A 25 0.02 1.46 -13.91
N LYS A 26 -1.15 0.93 -13.51
CA LYS A 26 -1.57 -0.43 -13.94
C LYS A 26 -2.91 -0.50 -14.68
N VAL A 27 -3.86 0.40 -14.39
CA VAL A 27 -5.18 0.38 -15.03
C VAL A 27 -5.25 1.32 -16.24
N PHE A 28 -5.03 2.61 -16.04
CA PHE A 28 -5.12 3.61 -17.09
C PHE A 28 -4.30 4.86 -16.77
N PRO A 29 -3.30 5.24 -17.61
CA PRO A 29 -2.96 4.66 -18.92
C PRO A 29 -2.27 3.29 -18.86
N GLY A 30 -1.75 2.89 -17.71
CA GLY A 30 -0.88 1.71 -17.59
C GLY A 30 0.56 2.03 -18.07
N ARG A 31 1.55 1.54 -17.33
CA ARG A 31 2.97 1.82 -17.57
C ARG A 31 3.66 0.67 -18.30
N ALA A 32 4.40 1.02 -19.35
CA ALA A 32 5.10 0.04 -20.18
C ALA A 32 6.21 -0.71 -19.43
N ASP A 33 6.90 -0.05 -18.49
CA ASP A 33 7.97 -0.66 -17.70
C ASP A 33 7.43 -1.66 -16.66
N GLN A 34 6.32 -1.35 -15.98
CA GLN A 34 5.66 -2.32 -15.09
C GLN A 34 5.12 -3.53 -15.87
N ARG A 35 4.66 -3.31 -17.09
CA ARG A 35 4.27 -4.40 -18.00
C ARG A 35 5.46 -5.28 -18.37
N ALA A 36 6.59 -4.70 -18.74
CA ALA A 36 7.80 -5.44 -19.07
C ALA A 36 8.28 -6.32 -17.89
N ILE A 37 8.22 -5.80 -16.65
CA ILE A 37 8.52 -6.57 -15.45
C ILE A 37 7.59 -7.79 -15.31
N VAL A 38 6.27 -7.60 -15.49
CA VAL A 38 5.30 -8.70 -15.36
C VAL A 38 5.43 -9.70 -16.52
N GLU A 39 5.81 -9.26 -17.72
CA GLU A 39 6.13 -10.13 -18.86
C GLU A 39 7.35 -11.03 -18.58
N GLY A 40 8.28 -10.58 -17.73
CA GLY A 40 9.44 -11.36 -17.27
C GLY A 40 9.12 -12.45 -16.24
N VAL A 41 7.88 -12.52 -15.71
CA VAL A 41 7.50 -13.50 -14.69
C VAL A 41 7.44 -14.92 -15.29
N PRO A 42 8.19 -15.89 -14.73
CA PRO A 42 8.19 -17.27 -15.24
C PRO A 42 6.79 -17.89 -15.23
N LEU A 43 6.46 -18.65 -16.28
CA LEU A 43 5.20 -19.39 -16.44
C LEU A 43 3.94 -18.53 -16.56
N LEU A 44 4.05 -17.20 -16.66
CA LEU A 44 2.91 -16.32 -16.89
C LEU A 44 2.54 -16.29 -18.39
N PRO A 45 1.31 -16.66 -18.79
CA PRO A 45 0.90 -16.56 -20.19
C PRO A 45 0.84 -15.10 -20.64
N ALA A 46 1.30 -14.80 -21.86
CA ALA A 46 1.30 -13.44 -22.40
C ALA A 46 -0.09 -12.77 -22.38
N GLY A 47 -1.15 -13.54 -22.63
CA GLY A 47 -2.54 -13.06 -22.56
C GLY A 47 -3.02 -12.70 -21.14
N ALA A 48 -2.32 -13.17 -20.09
CA ALA A 48 -2.68 -12.93 -18.69
C ALA A 48 -2.02 -11.68 -18.10
N VAL A 49 -1.01 -11.09 -18.76
CA VAL A 49 -0.25 -9.93 -18.26
C VAL A 49 -1.16 -8.73 -17.99
N THR A 50 -1.95 -8.28 -18.98
CA THR A 50 -2.84 -7.12 -18.81
C THR A 50 -3.92 -7.38 -17.76
N PRO A 51 -4.67 -8.49 -17.83
CA PRO A 51 -5.69 -8.78 -16.82
C PRO A 51 -5.10 -8.83 -15.39
N LEU A 52 -3.92 -9.41 -15.23
CA LEU A 52 -3.22 -9.47 -13.94
C LEU A 52 -2.85 -8.07 -13.44
N LEU A 53 -2.24 -7.23 -14.28
CA LEU A 53 -1.92 -5.85 -13.93
C LEU A 53 -3.16 -5.04 -13.54
N VAL A 54 -4.24 -5.15 -14.31
CA VAL A 54 -5.50 -4.47 -14.00
C VAL A 54 -6.06 -4.96 -12.66
N ALA A 55 -6.06 -6.27 -12.41
CA ALA A 55 -6.53 -6.84 -11.15
C ALA A 55 -5.70 -6.35 -9.96
N ILE A 56 -4.37 -6.31 -10.10
CA ILE A 56 -3.47 -5.74 -9.10
C ILE A 56 -3.80 -4.26 -8.89
N GLY A 57 -3.93 -3.48 -9.96
CA GLY A 57 -4.19 -2.05 -9.86
C GLY A 57 -5.50 -1.72 -9.17
N LEU A 58 -6.56 -2.50 -9.42
CA LEU A 58 -7.83 -2.36 -8.71
C LEU A 58 -7.71 -2.74 -7.22
N ALA A 59 -6.94 -3.77 -6.89
CA ALA A 59 -6.67 -4.16 -5.50
C ALA A 59 -5.90 -3.07 -4.74
N GLU A 60 -4.93 -2.44 -5.40
CA GLU A 60 -4.18 -1.30 -4.87
C GLU A 60 -5.09 -0.08 -4.61
N VAL A 61 -5.96 0.26 -5.56
CA VAL A 61 -6.96 1.32 -5.36
C VAL A 61 -7.88 1.02 -4.18
N ALA A 62 -8.36 -0.23 -4.05
CA ALA A 62 -9.18 -0.66 -2.92
C ALA A 62 -8.42 -0.54 -1.59
N LEU A 63 -7.11 -0.81 -1.58
CA LEU A 63 -6.24 -0.64 -0.42
C LEU A 63 -6.09 0.84 -0.03
N GLY A 64 -5.94 1.74 -1.01
CA GLY A 64 -5.96 3.18 -0.78
C GLY A 64 -7.28 3.64 -0.14
N VAL A 65 -8.42 3.14 -0.62
CA VAL A 65 -9.73 3.39 -0.01
C VAL A 65 -9.80 2.85 1.42
N TRP A 66 -9.29 1.63 1.67
CA TRP A 66 -9.26 1.03 3.00
C TRP A 66 -8.47 1.90 3.99
N VAL A 67 -7.32 2.43 3.58
CA VAL A 67 -6.51 3.36 4.38
C VAL A 67 -7.31 4.60 4.80
N LEU A 68 -8.09 5.19 3.89
CA LEU A 68 -8.94 6.36 4.19
C LEU A 68 -10.03 6.04 5.21
N THR A 69 -10.56 4.81 5.24
CA THR A 69 -11.58 4.41 6.23
C THR A 69 -11.03 4.35 7.66
N ARG A 70 -9.71 4.21 7.84
CA ARG A 70 -9.02 4.02 9.13
C ARG A 70 -9.49 2.78 9.92
N ARG A 71 -10.19 1.84 9.30
CA ARG A 71 -10.62 0.59 9.95
C ARG A 71 -9.48 -0.40 9.98
N ARG A 72 -9.23 -1.02 11.15
CA ARG A 72 -8.15 -2.01 11.37
C ARG A 72 -6.79 -1.56 10.79
N PRO A 73 -6.24 -0.42 11.25
CA PRO A 73 -5.07 0.21 10.65
C PRO A 73 -3.82 -0.69 10.64
N TYR A 74 -3.63 -1.54 11.65
CA TYR A 74 -2.52 -2.50 11.67
C TYR A 74 -2.68 -3.61 10.62
N ALA A 75 -3.91 -4.09 10.37
CA ALA A 75 -4.15 -5.05 9.30
C ALA A 75 -3.90 -4.43 7.92
N ALA A 76 -4.35 -3.19 7.72
CA ALA A 76 -4.05 -2.44 6.50
C ALA A 76 -2.53 -2.25 6.32
N ALA A 77 -1.79 -1.92 7.38
CA ALA A 77 -0.33 -1.79 7.33
C ALA A 77 0.38 -3.11 6.99
N ALA A 78 -0.06 -4.22 7.58
CA ALA A 78 0.49 -5.55 7.29
C ALA A 78 0.26 -5.96 5.82
N VAL A 79 -0.95 -5.76 5.29
CA VAL A 79 -1.26 -6.05 3.87
C VAL A 79 -0.43 -5.18 2.94
N GLN A 80 -0.33 -3.87 3.22
CA GLN A 80 0.53 -2.96 2.45
C GLN A 80 2.00 -3.40 2.48
N THR A 81 2.50 -3.84 3.64
CA THR A 81 3.87 -4.34 3.79
C THR A 81 4.08 -5.59 2.95
N ALA A 82 3.15 -6.55 3.00
CA ALA A 82 3.23 -7.77 2.20
C ALA A 82 3.23 -7.48 0.70
N LEU A 83 2.40 -6.54 0.24
CA LEU A 83 2.34 -6.14 -1.17
C LEU A 83 3.59 -5.42 -1.62
N VAL A 84 4.06 -4.41 -0.88
CA VAL A 84 5.30 -3.68 -1.20
C VAL A 84 6.48 -4.65 -1.24
N ALA A 85 6.62 -5.51 -0.22
CA ALA A 85 7.70 -6.50 -0.21
C ALA A 85 7.56 -7.49 -1.38
N GLY A 86 6.35 -7.99 -1.66
CA GLY A 86 6.08 -8.96 -2.72
C GLY A 86 6.37 -8.41 -4.11
N PHE A 87 5.84 -7.23 -4.45
CA PHE A 87 6.05 -6.61 -5.76
C PHE A 87 7.51 -6.23 -5.98
N ASN A 88 8.16 -5.61 -4.99
CA ASN A 88 9.55 -5.21 -5.15
C ASN A 88 10.50 -6.40 -5.18
N THR A 89 10.26 -7.44 -4.38
CA THR A 89 11.04 -8.68 -4.47
C THR A 89 10.82 -9.34 -5.83
N GLY A 90 9.57 -9.44 -6.31
CA GLY A 90 9.27 -9.98 -7.64
C GLY A 90 9.94 -9.19 -8.76
N GLY A 91 9.87 -7.86 -8.71
CA GLY A 91 10.52 -6.97 -9.68
C GLY A 91 12.04 -7.13 -9.69
N LEU A 92 12.67 -7.25 -8.51
CA LEU A 92 14.12 -7.47 -8.40
C LEU A 92 14.56 -8.87 -8.84
N LEU A 93 13.71 -9.89 -8.70
CA LEU A 93 14.03 -11.26 -9.13
C LEU A 93 13.79 -11.49 -10.62
N PHE A 94 12.77 -10.87 -11.21
CA PHE A 94 12.27 -11.21 -12.54
C PHE A 94 12.32 -10.07 -13.57
N GLY A 95 12.68 -8.85 -13.17
CA GLY A 95 12.72 -7.70 -14.09
C GLY A 95 13.65 -6.58 -13.62
N ALA A 96 14.76 -6.94 -12.96
CA ALA A 96 15.71 -5.96 -12.42
C ALA A 96 16.33 -5.09 -13.53
N GLU A 97 16.50 -5.63 -14.73
CA GLU A 97 16.96 -4.94 -15.93
C GLU A 97 16.02 -3.81 -16.39
N HIS A 98 14.76 -3.84 -15.96
CA HIS A 98 13.77 -2.81 -16.24
C HIS A 98 13.65 -1.77 -15.12
N ILE A 99 14.42 -1.92 -14.03
CA ILE A 99 14.46 -1.00 -12.89
C ILE A 99 15.74 -0.15 -13.01
N PRO A 100 15.64 1.15 -13.36
CA PRO A 100 16.83 1.97 -13.61
C PRO A 100 17.76 2.11 -12.41
N GLU A 101 17.19 2.20 -11.20
CA GLU A 101 17.95 2.40 -9.95
C GLU A 101 17.34 1.56 -8.80
N PRO A 102 17.73 0.28 -8.66
CA PRO A 102 17.19 -0.62 -7.64
C PRO A 102 17.37 -0.12 -6.19
N GLY A 103 18.49 0.54 -5.90
CA GLY A 103 18.74 1.12 -4.57
C GLY A 103 17.76 2.23 -4.22
N ARG A 104 17.39 3.08 -5.20
CA ARG A 104 16.39 4.15 -5.00
C ARG A 104 15.01 3.56 -4.71
N LEU A 105 14.64 2.50 -5.41
CA LEU A 105 13.39 1.76 -5.19
C LEU A 105 13.28 1.30 -3.73
N VAL A 106 14.30 0.57 -3.25
CA VAL A 106 14.33 0.04 -1.88
C VAL A 106 14.22 1.15 -0.83
N VAL A 107 14.93 2.27 -1.03
CA VAL A 107 14.87 3.41 -0.09
C VAL A 107 13.46 4.03 -0.07
N GLN A 108 12.83 4.17 -1.24
CA GLN A 108 11.45 4.68 -1.34
C GLN A 108 10.46 3.76 -0.65
N ASP A 109 10.57 2.44 -0.84
CA ASP A 109 9.72 1.46 -0.17
C ASP A 109 9.86 1.52 1.35
N VAL A 110 11.09 1.56 1.86
CA VAL A 110 11.34 1.64 3.31
C VAL A 110 10.73 2.93 3.88
N ALA A 111 10.91 4.06 3.21
CA ALA A 111 10.31 5.33 3.64
C ALA A 111 8.78 5.28 3.60
N PHE A 112 8.20 4.66 2.58
CA PHE A 112 6.76 4.50 2.44
C PHE A 112 6.18 3.58 3.52
N LEU A 113 6.84 2.45 3.81
CA LEU A 113 6.45 1.54 4.88
C LEU A 113 6.55 2.21 6.25
N ALA A 114 7.59 3.02 6.49
CA ALA A 114 7.70 3.80 7.72
C ALA A 114 6.49 4.75 7.87
N LEU A 115 6.09 5.45 6.81
CA LEU A 115 4.90 6.31 6.82
C LEU A 115 3.62 5.53 7.12
N ILE A 116 3.45 4.36 6.50
CA ILE A 116 2.31 3.45 6.73
C ILE A 116 2.21 3.04 8.20
N TRP A 117 3.31 2.59 8.79
CA TRP A 117 3.33 2.11 10.18
C TRP A 117 3.17 3.25 11.20
N LEU A 118 3.77 4.41 10.94
CA LEU A 118 3.54 5.62 11.74
C LEU A 118 2.07 6.04 11.72
N PHE A 119 1.43 6.00 10.55
CA PHE A 119 0.00 6.28 10.43
C PHE A 119 -0.86 5.25 11.15
N ALA A 120 -0.48 3.97 11.09
CA ALA A 120 -1.24 2.89 11.72
C ALA A 120 -1.25 3.02 13.26
N GLY A 121 -0.09 3.30 13.86
CA GLY A 121 0.03 3.54 15.30
C GLY A 121 -0.84 4.72 15.75
N ARG A 122 -0.72 5.87 15.08
CA ARG A 122 -1.52 7.07 15.40
C ARG A 122 -3.02 6.90 15.18
N SER A 123 -3.43 6.02 14.28
CA SER A 123 -4.84 5.71 14.03
C SER A 123 -5.41 4.74 15.06
N ALA A 124 -4.57 3.89 15.66
CA ALA A 124 -4.98 3.00 16.75
C ALA A 124 -5.18 3.78 18.06
N GLU A 125 -4.26 4.66 18.41
CA GLU A 125 -4.33 5.53 19.60
C GLU A 125 -5.56 6.46 19.60
N ALA A 126 -5.97 6.92 18.41
CA ALA A 126 -7.11 7.82 18.25
C ALA A 126 -8.47 7.16 18.48
N ARG A 127 -8.54 5.81 18.55
CA ARG A 127 -9.80 5.09 18.68
C ARG A 127 -10.22 5.07 20.14
N PRO A 128 -11.40 5.60 20.51
CA PRO A 128 -11.85 5.53 21.89
C PRO A 128 -11.95 4.08 22.36
N ALA A 129 -11.55 3.83 23.62
CA ALA A 129 -11.67 2.51 24.24
C ALA A 129 -13.12 1.99 24.14
N PRO A 130 -13.32 0.68 23.96
CA PRO A 130 -14.66 0.09 23.94
C PRO A 130 -15.43 0.47 25.20
N ALA A 131 -16.75 0.69 25.10
CA ALA A 131 -17.60 1.04 26.24
C ALA A 131 -17.44 0.06 27.42
N ALA A 132 -17.32 -1.24 27.13
CA ALA A 132 -17.06 -2.29 28.12
C ALA A 132 -15.77 -2.10 28.92
N ALA A 133 -14.71 -1.54 28.31
CA ALA A 133 -13.46 -1.24 29.01
C ALA A 133 -13.57 0.03 29.87
N ARG A 134 -14.46 0.96 29.51
CA ARG A 134 -14.73 2.18 30.29
C ARG A 134 -15.54 1.86 31.54
N GLU A 135 -16.53 0.97 31.43
CA GLU A 135 -17.33 0.52 32.57
C GLU A 135 -16.47 -0.25 33.58
N ALA A 136 -15.60 -1.15 33.12
CA ALA A 136 -14.70 -1.90 34.01
C ALA A 136 -13.73 -1.01 34.80
N VAL A 137 -13.26 0.10 34.23
CA VAL A 137 -12.41 1.10 34.92
C VAL A 137 -13.24 2.00 35.84
N ALA A 138 -14.51 2.28 35.52
CA ALA A 138 -15.38 3.08 36.37
C ALA A 138 -15.89 2.33 37.61
N THR A 139 -15.85 1.00 37.59
CA THR A 139 -16.26 0.14 38.72
C THR A 139 -15.09 -0.41 39.56
N ALA A 140 -13.85 -0.05 39.24
CA ALA A 140 -12.64 -0.44 39.96
C ALA A 140 -12.14 0.71 40.85
#